data_AF-A0A2V3ID48-F1
#
_entry.id   AF-A0A2V3ID48-F1
#
_cell.length_a   1.000
_cell.length_b   1.000
_cell.length_c   1.000
_cell.angle_alpha   90.00
_cell.angle_beta   90.00
_cell.angle_gamma   90.00
#
_symmetry.space_group_name_H-M   'P 1'
#
loop_
_entity.id
_entity.type
_entity.pdbx_description
1 polymer ?
#
loop_
_entity_poly.entity_id
_entity_poly.type
_entity_poly.pdbx_seq_one_letter_code
_entity_poly.pdbx_strand_id
1 'polypeptide(L)'
;MTRRNNANATQNENSIVQLHSDQDIIDYLSCASPATKEKLREEAQISRKPITEKHVRSLVISEMETNKKEMENKIADGIENFSTSILAFIEVRLNDLEERLHAIMNRSLSSMRQGLFVRSVNLTVVQIPNLWPPLHRILPVSFAR
;
A
#
# COMPACT_ATOMS: atom_id res chain seq x y z
N MET A 1 -26.05 -19.08 90.99
CA MET A 1 -25.93 -17.94 90.05
C MET A 1 -26.28 -18.45 88.65
N THR A 2 -27.47 -18.15 88.08
CA THR A 2 -27.82 -16.98 87.23
C THR A 2 -26.95 -16.91 85.95
N ARG A 3 -27.37 -16.80 84.67
CA ARG A 3 -28.64 -16.79 83.89
C ARG A 3 -28.24 -16.49 82.42
N ARG A 4 -29.07 -16.91 81.44
CA ARG A 4 -29.18 -16.48 80.00
C ARG A 4 -28.15 -17.03 79.00
N ASN A 5 -28.54 -17.80 77.97
CA ASN A 5 -29.34 -17.50 76.75
C ASN A 5 -28.47 -17.02 75.57
N ASN A 6 -28.47 -17.85 74.53
CA ASN A 6 -28.72 -17.51 73.11
C ASN A 6 -27.95 -16.35 72.47
N ALA A 7 -27.15 -16.63 71.44
CA ALA A 7 -27.20 -15.89 70.18
C ALA A 7 -26.43 -16.64 69.09
N ASN A 8 -27.15 -16.96 68.01
CA ASN A 8 -26.62 -17.18 66.66
C ASN A 8 -25.39 -16.32 66.37
N ALA A 9 -24.29 -16.93 65.96
CA ALA A 9 -23.25 -16.26 65.18
C ALA A 9 -23.39 -16.63 63.70
N THR A 10 -24.57 -16.35 63.12
CA THR A 10 -24.65 -16.03 61.69
C THR A 10 -24.05 -14.62 61.54
N GLN A 11 -22.73 -14.56 61.41
CA GLN A 11 -21.99 -13.41 60.90
C GLN A 11 -21.10 -13.97 59.80
N ASN A 12 -21.11 -13.56 58.55
CA ASN A 12 -21.80 -12.50 57.83
C ASN A 12 -21.39 -12.79 56.37
N GLU A 13 -22.24 -13.46 55.59
CA GLU A 13 -22.00 -13.73 54.17
C GLU A 13 -22.26 -12.50 53.28
N ASN A 14 -22.27 -11.29 53.82
CA ASN A 14 -22.51 -10.06 53.05
C ASN A 14 -21.23 -9.24 52.87
N SER A 15 -20.11 -9.90 52.56
CA SER A 15 -18.93 -9.21 52.02
C SER A 15 -18.78 -9.43 50.51
N ILE A 16 -19.88 -9.35 49.77
CA ILE A 16 -19.85 -9.10 48.33
C ILE A 16 -20.92 -8.07 48.02
N VAL A 17 -20.66 -6.83 48.44
CA VAL A 17 -21.26 -5.69 47.76
C VAL A 17 -20.16 -5.10 46.90
N GLN A 18 -19.84 -5.82 45.82
CA GLN A 18 -19.22 -5.21 44.66
C GLN A 18 -20.32 -4.34 44.05
N LEU A 19 -20.45 -3.11 44.57
CA LEU A 19 -21.19 -2.04 43.92
C LEU A 19 -20.49 -1.80 42.58
N HIS A 20 -20.88 -2.56 41.56
CA HIS A 20 -20.59 -2.18 40.19
C HIS A 20 -21.22 -0.81 40.01
N SER A 21 -20.38 0.21 39.88
CA SER A 21 -20.86 1.58 39.72
C SER A 21 -21.56 1.65 38.38
N ASP A 22 -22.82 2.07 38.37
CA ASP A 22 -23.55 2.39 37.13
C ASP A 22 -22.76 3.41 36.27
N GLN A 23 -21.83 4.17 36.88
CA GLN A 23 -20.94 5.09 36.21
C GLN A 23 -20.00 4.40 35.20
N ASP A 24 -19.42 3.23 35.51
CA ASP A 24 -18.49 2.55 34.61
C ASP A 24 -19.22 2.05 33.34
N ILE A 25 -20.47 1.60 33.51
CA ILE A 25 -21.34 1.21 32.39
C ILE A 25 -21.68 2.44 31.54
N ILE A 26 -22.00 3.58 32.15
CA ILE A 26 -22.26 4.84 31.45
C ILE A 26 -21.04 5.28 30.63
N ASP A 27 -19.84 5.17 31.20
CA ASP A 27 -18.60 5.56 30.53
C ASP A 27 -18.30 4.66 29.32
N TYR A 28 -18.48 3.33 29.43
CA TYR A 28 -18.35 2.43 28.28
C TYR A 28 -19.40 2.69 27.21
N LEU A 29 -20.65 2.93 27.61
CA LEU A 29 -21.71 3.28 26.67
C LEU A 29 -21.45 4.63 26.01
N SER A 30 -20.81 5.59 26.67
CA SER A 30 -20.47 6.87 26.04
C SER A 30 -19.61 6.69 24.78
N CYS A 31 -18.66 5.74 24.84
CA CYS A 31 -17.75 5.38 23.74
C CYS A 31 -18.34 4.39 22.72
N ALA A 32 -19.44 3.70 23.06
CA ALA A 32 -20.08 2.72 22.19
C ALA A 32 -20.82 3.38 21.03
N SER A 33 -20.82 2.75 19.85
CA SER A 33 -21.63 3.25 18.73
C SER A 33 -23.13 3.09 18.98
N PRO A 34 -23.95 3.83 18.20
CA PRO A 34 -25.40 3.63 18.22
C PRO A 34 -25.82 2.18 17.96
N ALA A 35 -25.11 1.45 17.10
CA ALA A 35 -25.42 0.05 16.80
C ALA A 35 -25.20 -0.86 18.01
N THR A 36 -24.09 -0.66 18.74
CA THR A 36 -23.79 -1.40 19.97
C THR A 36 -24.79 -1.10 21.08
N LYS A 37 -25.21 0.16 21.21
CA LYS A 37 -26.26 0.59 22.14
C LYS A 37 -27.61 -0.06 21.83
N GLU A 38 -28.00 -0.09 20.57
CA GLU A 38 -29.28 -0.69 20.16
C GLU A 38 -29.26 -2.21 20.38
N LYS A 39 -28.16 -2.88 20.08
CA LYS A 39 -28.00 -4.32 20.35
C LYS A 39 -28.14 -4.66 21.84
N LEU A 40 -27.54 -3.85 22.72
CA LEU A 40 -27.71 -4.00 24.18
C LEU A 40 -29.16 -3.75 24.60
N ARG A 41 -29.84 -2.79 23.96
CA ARG A 41 -31.26 -2.50 24.23
C ARG A 41 -32.18 -3.64 23.80
N GLU A 42 -31.93 -4.24 22.64
CA GLU A 42 -32.63 -5.42 22.14
C GLU A 42 -32.37 -6.63 23.06
N GLU A 43 -31.12 -6.87 23.42
CA GLU A 43 -30.75 -7.94 24.36
C GLU A 43 -31.41 -7.75 25.72
N ALA A 44 -31.51 -6.52 26.25
CA ALA A 44 -32.23 -6.24 27.50
C ALA A 44 -33.74 -6.53 27.42
N GLN A 45 -34.35 -6.31 26.25
CA GLN A 45 -35.78 -6.56 26.04
C GLN A 45 -36.08 -8.07 25.91
N ILE A 46 -35.15 -8.83 25.33
CA ILE A 46 -35.32 -10.26 25.04
C ILE A 46 -34.84 -11.12 26.22
N SER A 47 -33.70 -10.75 26.81
CA SER A 47 -33.07 -11.46 27.92
C SER A 47 -33.56 -10.86 29.24
N ARG A 48 -34.29 -11.63 30.04
CA ARG A 48 -34.64 -11.26 31.44
C ARG A 48 -33.42 -11.24 32.38
N LYS A 49 -32.19 -11.26 31.86
CA LYS A 49 -30.96 -11.21 32.65
C LYS A 49 -30.43 -9.77 32.70
N PRO A 50 -29.91 -9.32 33.85
CA PRO A 50 -29.32 -8.00 33.96
C PRO A 50 -28.10 -7.88 33.05
N ILE A 51 -27.99 -6.76 32.34
CA ILE A 51 -26.79 -6.41 31.59
C ILE A 51 -25.68 -6.10 32.59
N THR A 52 -24.53 -6.75 32.41
CA THR A 52 -23.36 -6.58 33.28
C THR A 52 -22.33 -5.67 32.62
N GLU A 53 -21.57 -4.95 33.42
CA GLU A 53 -20.43 -4.14 32.97
C GLU A 53 -19.46 -4.95 32.09
N LYS A 54 -19.15 -6.19 32.49
CA LYS A 54 -18.29 -7.10 31.71
C LYS A 54 -18.83 -7.36 30.31
N HIS A 55 -20.14 -7.52 30.16
CA HIS A 55 -20.80 -7.75 28.88
C HIS A 55 -20.72 -6.51 27.99
N VAL A 56 -21.06 -5.34 28.52
CA VAL A 56 -20.97 -4.05 27.81
C VAL A 56 -19.54 -3.79 27.36
N ARG A 57 -18.57 -3.94 28.26
CA ARG A 57 -17.15 -3.78 27.96
C ARG A 57 -16.69 -4.73 26.85
N SER A 58 -17.08 -6.00 26.93
CA SER A 58 -16.73 -7.00 25.90
C SER A 58 -17.27 -6.61 24.52
N LEU A 59 -18.51 -6.09 24.46
CA LEU A 59 -19.13 -5.71 23.21
C LEU A 59 -18.47 -4.46 22.60
N VAL A 60 -18.17 -3.45 23.43
CA VAL A 60 -17.44 -2.24 22.99
C VAL A 60 -16.04 -2.57 22.49
N ILE A 61 -15.31 -3.44 23.19
CA ILE A 61 -13.97 -3.87 22.73
C ILE A 61 -14.07 -4.61 21.40
N SER A 62 -15.00 -5.55 21.26
CA SER A 62 -15.21 -6.27 20.00
C SER A 62 -15.53 -5.32 18.84
N GLU A 63 -16.33 -4.28 19.09
CA GLU A 63 -16.62 -3.26 18.11
C GLU A 63 -15.35 -2.48 17.71
N MET A 64 -14.56 -2.04 18.69
CA MET A 64 -13.30 -1.33 18.45
C MET A 64 -12.31 -2.19 17.64
N GLU A 65 -12.23 -3.48 17.91
CA GLU A 65 -11.40 -4.42 17.14
C GLU A 65 -11.87 -4.56 15.69
N THR A 66 -13.18 -4.63 15.46
CA THR A 66 -13.73 -4.64 14.10
C THR A 66 -13.44 -3.34 13.35
N ASN A 67 -13.62 -2.19 14.01
CA ASN A 67 -13.33 -0.88 13.42
C ASN A 67 -11.84 -0.71 13.10
N LYS A 68 -10.96 -1.17 14.00
CA LYS A 68 -9.51 -1.19 13.77
C LYS A 68 -9.17 -2.00 12.53
N LYS A 69 -9.71 -3.22 12.42
CA LYS A 69 -9.47 -4.09 11.27
C LYS A 69 -9.99 -3.50 9.96
N GLU A 70 -11.16 -2.87 9.98
CA GLU A 70 -11.71 -2.19 8.81
C GLU A 70 -10.80 -1.03 8.38
N MET A 71 -10.31 -0.24 9.33
CA MET A 71 -9.38 0.86 9.05
C MET A 71 -8.04 0.34 8.49
N GLU A 72 -7.50 -0.74 9.05
CA GLU A 72 -6.29 -1.40 8.55
C GLU A 72 -6.47 -1.87 7.10
N ASN A 73 -7.61 -2.48 6.76
CA ASN A 73 -7.93 -2.89 5.39
C ASN A 73 -8.01 -1.69 4.44
N LYS A 74 -8.69 -0.60 4.83
CA LYS A 74 -8.76 0.62 4.01
C LYS A 74 -7.39 1.23 3.74
N ILE A 75 -6.48 1.17 4.72
CA ILE A 75 -5.10 1.62 4.55
C ILE A 75 -4.36 0.70 3.57
N ALA A 76 -4.48 -0.62 3.73
CA ALA A 76 -3.85 -1.58 2.83
C ALA A 76 -4.33 -1.41 1.38
N ASP A 77 -5.65 -1.33 1.18
CA ASP A 77 -6.28 -1.09 -0.13
C ASP A 77 -5.82 0.26 -0.73
N GLY A 78 -5.70 1.29 0.11
CA GLY A 78 -5.20 2.59 -0.30
C GLY A 78 -3.74 2.55 -0.78
N ILE A 79 -2.88 1.81 -0.08
CA ILE A 79 -1.47 1.61 -0.45
C ILE A 79 -1.36 0.81 -1.76
N GLU A 80 -2.16 -0.25 -1.92
CA GLU A 80 -2.18 -1.07 -3.13
C GLU A 80 -2.59 -0.24 -4.35
N ASN A 81 -3.68 0.52 -4.23
CA ASN A 81 -4.17 1.39 -5.31
C ASN A 81 -3.15 2.47 -5.68
N PHE A 82 -2.53 3.10 -4.68
CA PHE A 82 -1.48 4.09 -4.91
C PHE A 82 -0.26 3.49 -5.60
N SER A 83 0.19 2.32 -5.14
CA SER A 83 1.34 1.61 -5.70
C SER A 83 1.09 1.20 -7.14
N THR A 84 -0.10 0.66 -7.43
CA THR A 84 -0.54 0.28 -8.79
C THR A 84 -0.56 1.50 -9.70
N SER A 85 -1.09 2.63 -9.22
CA SER A 85 -1.15 3.87 -9.98
C SER A 85 0.24 4.43 -10.30
N ILE A 86 1.18 4.36 -9.35
CA ILE A 86 2.57 4.77 -9.58
C ILE A 86 3.26 3.86 -10.58
N LEU A 87 3.10 2.54 -10.47
CA LEU A 87 3.71 1.59 -11.39
C LEU A 87 3.23 1.83 -12.82
N ALA A 88 1.93 2.01 -13.03
CA ALA A 88 1.36 2.34 -14.33
C ALA A 88 1.91 3.67 -14.87
N PHE A 89 2.04 4.69 -14.02
CA PHE A 89 2.64 5.96 -14.42
C PHE A 89 4.10 5.80 -14.85
N ILE A 90 4.91 5.07 -14.07
CA ILE A 90 6.32 4.82 -14.39
C ILE A 90 6.44 4.04 -15.70
N GLU A 91 5.62 3.01 -15.91
CA GLU A 91 5.62 2.20 -17.13
C GLU A 91 5.39 3.06 -18.38
N VAL A 92 4.36 3.93 -18.36
CA VAL A 92 4.10 4.85 -19.48
C VAL A 92 5.29 5.77 -19.74
N ARG A 93 5.95 6.28 -18.69
CA ARG A 93 7.09 7.19 -18.83
C ARG A 93 8.35 6.49 -19.33
N LEU A 94 8.57 5.23 -18.94
CA LEU A 94 9.67 4.42 -19.43
C LEU A 94 9.47 4.05 -20.90
N ASN A 95 8.25 3.68 -21.29
CA ASN A 95 7.93 3.39 -22.70
C ASN A 95 8.15 4.61 -23.60
N ASP A 96 7.69 5.81 -23.19
CA ASP A 96 7.97 7.06 -23.93
C ASP A 96 9.47 7.32 -24.07
N LEU A 97 10.23 7.10 -23.00
CA LEU A 97 11.68 7.30 -23.02
C LEU A 97 12.38 6.32 -23.97
N GLU A 98 11.98 5.04 -23.93
CA GLU A 98 12.48 3.99 -24.80
C GLU A 98 12.21 4.33 -26.28
N GLU A 99 10.98 4.71 -26.63
CA GLU A 99 10.62 5.11 -27.99
C GLU A 99 11.47 6.29 -28.49
N ARG A 100 11.66 7.30 -27.64
CA ARG A 100 12.48 8.47 -27.98
C ARG A 100 13.95 8.13 -28.17
N LEU A 101 14.50 7.24 -27.34
CA LEU A 101 15.87 6.77 -27.49
C LEU A 101 16.05 5.99 -28.80
N HIS A 102 15.12 5.08 -29.11
CA HIS A 102 15.13 4.34 -30.37
C HIS A 102 15.06 5.28 -31.58
N ALA A 103 14.23 6.31 -31.54
CA ALA A 103 14.14 7.30 -32.61
C ALA A 103 15.48 8.04 -32.83
N ILE A 104 16.15 8.46 -31.75
CA ILE A 104 17.46 9.13 -31.82
C ILE A 104 18.53 8.19 -32.37
N MET A 105 18.59 6.95 -31.89
CA MET A 105 19.53 5.94 -32.37
C MET A 105 19.34 5.65 -33.85
N ASN A 106 18.11 5.43 -34.29
CA ASN A 106 17.80 5.15 -35.69
C ASN A 106 18.17 6.32 -36.60
N ARG A 107 17.91 7.57 -36.19
CA ARG A 107 18.33 8.76 -36.93
C ARG A 107 19.85 8.86 -37.04
N SER A 108 20.56 8.59 -35.95
CA SER A 108 22.02 8.65 -35.89
C SER A 108 22.67 7.57 -36.77
N LEU A 109 22.17 6.34 -36.70
CA LEU A 109 22.62 5.23 -37.55
C LEU A 109 22.33 5.49 -39.03
N SER A 110 21.17 6.05 -39.35
CA SER A 110 20.80 6.42 -40.72
C SER A 110 21.73 7.49 -41.28
N SER A 111 22.04 8.52 -40.47
CA SER A 111 23.00 9.57 -40.82
C SER A 111 24.40 9.01 -41.06
N MET A 112 24.87 8.12 -40.17
CA MET A 112 26.18 7.48 -40.32
C MET A 112 26.26 6.60 -41.59
N ARG A 113 25.21 5.83 -41.88
CA ARG A 113 25.13 5.01 -43.11
C ARG A 113 25.15 5.88 -44.37
N GLN A 114 24.40 6.99 -44.40
CA GLN A 114 24.40 7.91 -45.53
C GLN A 114 25.78 8.58 -45.70
N GLY A 115 26.41 9.04 -44.61
CA GLY A 115 27.75 9.62 -44.65
C GLY A 115 28.82 8.63 -45.14
N LEU A 116 28.76 7.37 -44.69
CA LEU A 116 29.66 6.30 -45.16
C LEU A 116 29.43 5.98 -46.64
N PHE A 117 28.17 5.90 -47.08
CA PHE A 117 27.82 5.64 -48.47
C PHE A 117 28.34 6.75 -49.39
N VAL A 118 28.09 8.02 -49.05
CA VAL A 118 28.62 9.17 -49.81
C VAL A 118 30.16 9.15 -49.84
N ARG A 119 30.82 8.80 -48.73
CA ARG A 119 32.27 8.64 -48.71
C ARG A 119 32.74 7.50 -49.62
N SER A 120 32.09 6.34 -49.59
CA SER A 120 32.44 5.19 -50.43
C SER A 120 32.26 5.47 -51.92
N VAL A 121 31.23 6.24 -52.31
CA VAL A 121 30.99 6.61 -53.71
C VAL A 121 32.02 7.65 -54.19
N ASN A 122 32.53 8.50 -53.31
CA ASN A 122 33.58 9.49 -53.60
C ASN A 122 35.02 8.93 -53.56
N LEU A 123 35.20 7.61 -53.51
CA LEU A 123 36.51 6.96 -53.58
C LEU A 123 36.66 6.29 -54.95
N THR A 124 37.45 6.87 -55.85
CA THR A 124 37.92 6.17 -57.05
C THR A 124 39.23 5.44 -56.74
N VAL A 125 39.29 4.17 -57.10
CA VAL A 125 40.53 3.38 -57.06
C VAL A 125 41.36 3.76 -58.27
N VAL A 126 42.46 4.49 -58.05
CA VAL A 126 43.43 4.81 -59.11
C VAL A 126 44.48 3.71 -59.15
N GLN A 127 44.54 2.99 -60.28
CA GLN A 127 45.55 1.97 -60.52
C GLN A 127 46.81 2.65 -61.07
N ILE A 128 47.94 2.60 -60.34
CA ILE A 128 49.23 3.16 -60.79
C ILE A 128 49.96 2.07 -61.60
N PRO A 129 50.09 2.18 -62.93
CA PRO A 129 50.48 1.06 -63.78
C PRO A 129 51.96 0.63 -63.67
N ASN A 130 52.79 1.32 -62.89
CA ASN A 130 54.26 1.16 -62.93
C ASN A 130 54.95 0.83 -61.59
N LEU A 131 54.22 0.33 -60.57
CA LEU A 131 54.84 -0.17 -59.32
C LEU A 131 54.57 -1.67 -59.15
N TRP A 132 55.62 -2.44 -58.86
CA TRP A 132 55.49 -3.85 -58.44
C TRP A 132 55.95 -4.01 -56.98
N PRO A 133 55.12 -4.55 -56.08
CA PRO A 133 53.74 -4.98 -56.32
C PRO A 133 52.78 -3.79 -56.52
N PRO A 134 51.63 -3.98 -57.21
CA PRO A 134 50.65 -2.92 -57.42
C PRO A 134 50.12 -2.41 -56.07
N LEU A 135 50.41 -1.14 -55.75
CA LEU A 135 49.86 -0.50 -54.56
C LEU A 135 48.51 0.12 -54.91
N HIS A 136 47.43 -0.43 -54.34
CA HIS A 136 46.11 0.20 -54.40
C HIS A 136 46.06 1.34 -53.39
N ARG A 137 46.08 2.58 -53.87
CA ARG A 137 45.90 3.77 -53.02
C ARG A 137 44.47 4.29 -53.18
N ILE A 138 43.72 4.28 -52.09
CA ILE A 138 42.40 4.90 -52.00
C ILE A 138 42.63 6.42 -51.88
N LEU A 139 42.25 7.18 -52.90
CA LEU A 139 42.34 8.65 -52.90
C LEU A 139 40.94 9.26 -52.78
N PRO A 140 40.75 10.30 -51.94
CA PRO A 140 39.49 11.04 -51.90
C PRO A 140 39.30 11.84 -53.19
N VAL A 141 38.17 11.65 -53.88
CA VAL A 141 37.79 12.49 -55.02
C VAL A 141 37.39 13.87 -54.49
N SER A 142 38.16 14.89 -54.84
CA SER A 142 37.81 16.28 -54.59
C SER A 142 37.03 16.79 -55.80
N PHE A 143 35.72 16.99 -55.67
CA PHE A 143 34.97 17.75 -56.68
C PHE A 143 35.27 19.24 -56.47
N ALA A 144 36.09 19.83 -57.37
CA ALA A 144 36.15 21.27 -57.52
C ALA A 144 34.82 21.75 -58.12
N ARG A 145 34.20 22.77 -57.52
CA ARG A 145 33.07 23.50 -58.12
C ARG A 145 33.56 24.38 -59.25
#